data_AF-A0A9X7C8T0-F1
#
_entry.id   AF-A0A9X7C8T0-F1
#
_cell.length_a   1.000
_cell.length_b   1.000
_cell.length_c   1.000
_cell.angle_alpha   90.00
_cell.angle_beta   90.00
_cell.angle_gamma   90.00
#
_symmetry.space_group_name_H-M   'P 1'
#
loop_
_entity.id
_entity.type
_entity.pdbx_description
1 polymer ?
#
loop_
_entity_poly.entity_id
_entity_poly.type
_entity_poly.pdbx_seq_one_letter_code
_entity_poly.pdbx_strand_id
1 'polypeptide(L)'
;MKRNTYIDFLAYYGIGSAHPGGFTLTKQLLAQLPFKYGANVLEIGCGTGKTAAYMTREFGYKVTTVEKNEIMIQKAKDRWLFEGLDIKLIEGNVEHLPCLNNSFEFVLGESIIAFTDKERVISECYRVLQQDGKLVVIEMIIDRHIDKSEEEKIAQLYGMKELLTENEWVQLFQKANFKRITIAGGGTIAETISGYVEEPEWNVSSHIPNELYEAWVQHENVRLMYQHILGHRIFICEK
;
A
#
# COMPACT_ATOMS: atom_id res chain seq x y z
N MET A 1 1.91 -0.79 20.95
CA MET A 1 2.25 -1.63 19.79
C MET A 1 3.75 -1.90 19.81
N LYS A 2 4.21 -3.10 19.45
CA LYS A 2 5.65 -3.33 19.21
C LYS A 2 6.09 -2.46 18.03
N ARG A 3 7.26 -1.83 18.14
CA ARG A 3 7.90 -1.05 17.06
C ARG A 3 8.11 -1.96 15.84
N ASN A 4 7.73 -1.51 14.65
CA ASN A 4 7.96 -2.22 13.39
C ASN A 4 9.17 -1.59 12.69
N THR A 5 10.33 -2.23 12.81
CA THR A 5 11.61 -1.71 12.31
C THR A 5 11.65 -1.60 10.79
N TYR A 6 10.91 -2.43 10.06
CA TYR A 6 10.81 -2.32 8.60
C TYR A 6 10.04 -1.07 8.18
N ILE A 7 8.89 -0.79 8.80
CA ILE A 7 8.12 0.43 8.50
C ILE A 7 8.89 1.69 8.91
N ASP A 8 9.59 1.64 10.04
CA ASP A 8 10.49 2.73 10.44
C ASP A 8 11.60 2.93 9.41
N PHE A 9 12.22 1.85 8.92
CA PHE A 9 13.21 1.93 7.84
C PHE A 9 12.65 2.69 6.62
N LEU A 10 11.46 2.31 6.13
CA LEU A 10 10.82 3.01 5.01
C LEU A 10 10.59 4.50 5.31
N ALA A 11 10.14 4.81 6.53
CA ALA A 11 9.85 6.18 6.96
C ALA A 11 11.12 7.04 7.01
N TYR A 12 12.19 6.55 7.66
CA TYR A 12 13.45 7.26 7.82
C TYR A 12 14.18 7.44 6.49
N TYR A 13 14.22 6.42 5.63
CA TYR A 13 14.82 6.55 4.30
C TYR A 13 13.93 7.34 3.32
N GLY A 14 12.64 7.51 3.64
CA GLY A 14 11.70 8.32 2.86
C GLY A 14 11.51 7.78 1.45
N ILE A 15 11.33 6.46 1.34
CA ILE A 15 11.20 5.77 0.05
C ILE A 15 9.83 6.12 -0.55
N GLY A 16 9.83 6.70 -1.75
CA GLY A 16 8.64 7.28 -2.39
C GLY A 16 7.58 6.29 -2.84
N SER A 17 7.98 5.05 -3.15
CA SER A 17 7.10 3.99 -3.70
C SER A 17 7.59 2.62 -3.23
N ALA A 18 7.57 2.42 -1.91
CA ALA A 18 8.08 1.23 -1.23
C ALA A 18 7.13 0.02 -1.28
N HIS A 19 6.44 -0.17 -2.40
CA HIS A 19 5.53 -1.29 -2.62
C HIS A 19 5.98 -2.10 -3.85
N PRO A 20 5.62 -3.39 -3.93
CA PRO A 20 5.92 -4.21 -5.09
C PRO A 20 5.40 -3.58 -6.40
N GLY A 21 6.18 -3.69 -7.48
CA GLY A 21 5.90 -3.07 -8.78
C GLY A 21 6.32 -1.59 -8.89
N GLY A 22 6.58 -0.93 -7.76
CA GLY A 22 7.04 0.47 -7.71
C GLY A 22 6.10 1.45 -8.39
N PHE A 23 6.56 2.68 -8.59
CA PHE A 23 5.71 3.76 -9.08
C PHE A 23 5.24 3.57 -10.53
N THR A 24 6.01 2.84 -11.34
CA THR A 24 5.60 2.47 -12.71
C THR A 24 4.27 1.73 -12.70
N LEU A 25 4.11 0.77 -11.77
CA LEU A 25 2.88 0.00 -11.65
C LEU A 25 1.70 0.87 -11.21
N THR A 26 1.91 1.76 -10.24
CA THR A 26 0.90 2.73 -9.79
C THR A 26 0.39 3.58 -10.95
N LYS A 27 1.29 4.13 -11.77
CA LYS A 27 0.94 4.95 -12.94
C LYS A 27 0.12 4.15 -13.96
N GLN A 28 0.55 2.93 -14.27
CA GLN A 28 -0.14 2.04 -15.21
C GLN A 28 -1.52 1.63 -14.72
N LEU A 29 -1.65 1.35 -13.42
CA LEU A 29 -2.91 1.00 -12.78
C LEU A 29 -3.89 2.17 -12.85
N LEU A 30 -3.49 3.34 -12.36
CA LEU A 30 -4.35 4.53 -12.33
C LEU A 30 -4.82 4.96 -13.72
N ALA A 31 -3.97 4.85 -14.74
CA ALA A 31 -4.32 5.17 -16.13
C ALA A 31 -5.37 4.24 -16.74
N GLN A 32 -5.53 3.03 -16.22
CA GLN A 32 -6.51 2.04 -16.69
C GLN A 32 -7.83 2.08 -15.91
N LEU A 33 -7.88 2.77 -14.77
CA LEU A 33 -9.09 2.85 -13.98
C LEU A 33 -10.12 3.76 -14.68
N PRO A 34 -11.40 3.35 -14.77
CA PRO A 34 -12.42 4.07 -15.53
C PRO A 34 -13.03 5.26 -14.75
N PHE A 35 -12.23 5.96 -13.94
CA PHE A 35 -12.71 7.10 -13.15
C PHE A 35 -12.59 8.41 -13.93
N LYS A 36 -13.54 9.30 -13.70
CA LYS A 36 -13.58 10.60 -14.37
C LYS A 36 -12.60 11.56 -13.71
N TYR A 37 -12.12 12.54 -14.48
CA TYR A 37 -11.38 13.69 -13.93
C TYR A 37 -12.15 14.30 -12.75
N GLY A 38 -11.46 14.57 -11.64
CA GLY A 38 -12.09 15.11 -10.44
C GLY A 38 -12.75 14.12 -9.49
N ALA A 39 -12.58 12.80 -9.70
CA ALA A 39 -13.14 11.77 -8.83
C ALA A 39 -12.71 11.94 -7.36
N ASN A 40 -13.59 11.55 -6.44
CA ASN A 40 -13.33 11.61 -5.00
C ASN A 40 -12.67 10.31 -4.50
N VAL A 41 -11.46 10.44 -3.97
CA VAL A 41 -10.57 9.30 -3.68
C VAL A 41 -10.11 9.31 -2.24
N LEU A 42 -10.08 8.13 -1.64
CA LEU A 42 -9.36 7.90 -0.39
C LEU A 42 -8.10 7.08 -0.65
N GLU A 43 -6.94 7.58 -0.27
CA GLU A 43 -5.71 6.79 -0.19
C GLU A 43 -5.45 6.41 1.27
N ILE A 44 -5.36 5.12 1.55
CA ILE A 44 -5.03 4.59 2.88
C ILE A 44 -3.54 4.27 2.95
N GLY A 45 -2.84 4.79 3.96
CA GLY A 45 -1.40 4.62 4.12
C GLY A 45 -0.59 5.35 3.04
N CYS A 46 -0.79 6.66 2.89
CA CYS A 46 -0.18 7.44 1.80
C CYS A 46 1.36 7.54 1.88
N GLY A 47 1.97 7.11 2.99
CA GLY A 47 3.41 7.16 3.17
C GLY A 47 3.95 8.57 2.97
N THR A 48 4.91 8.73 2.05
CA THR A 48 5.50 10.04 1.74
C THR A 48 4.64 10.90 0.80
N GLY A 49 3.45 10.45 0.41
CA GLY A 49 2.47 11.23 -0.36
C GLY A 49 2.71 11.30 -1.87
N LYS A 50 3.56 10.42 -2.44
CA LYS A 50 3.89 10.43 -3.89
C LYS A 50 2.67 10.11 -4.75
N THR A 51 1.92 9.07 -4.40
CA THR A 51 0.75 8.64 -5.16
C THR A 51 -0.38 9.66 -5.06
N ALA A 52 -0.65 10.22 -3.88
CA ALA A 52 -1.59 11.33 -3.69
C ALA A 52 -1.28 12.52 -4.61
N ALA A 53 -0.02 12.97 -4.62
CA ALA A 53 0.44 14.09 -5.45
C ALA A 53 0.19 13.83 -6.94
N TYR A 54 0.54 12.64 -7.40
CA TYR A 54 0.33 12.21 -8.78
C TYR A 54 -1.15 12.14 -9.16
N MET A 55 -1.99 11.54 -8.31
CA MET A 55 -3.44 11.48 -8.53
C MET A 55 -4.07 12.86 -8.66
N THR A 56 -3.70 13.79 -7.78
CA THR A 56 -4.20 15.17 -7.83
C THR A 56 -3.71 15.91 -9.06
N ARG A 57 -2.42 15.79 -9.42
CA ARG A 57 -1.82 16.55 -10.53
C ARG A 57 -2.27 16.03 -11.91
N GLU A 58 -2.19 14.72 -12.14
CA GLU A 58 -2.42 14.15 -13.47
C GLU A 58 -3.91 13.93 -13.78
N PHE A 59 -4.70 13.56 -12.78
CA PHE A 59 -6.12 13.21 -12.97
C PHE A 59 -7.08 14.23 -12.34
N GLY A 60 -6.57 15.26 -11.65
CA GLY A 60 -7.40 16.23 -10.95
C GLY A 60 -8.22 15.65 -9.80
N TYR A 61 -7.88 14.45 -9.32
CA TYR A 61 -8.66 13.77 -8.29
C TYR A 61 -8.67 14.57 -6.98
N LYS A 62 -9.81 14.51 -6.29
CA LYS A 62 -9.99 15.05 -4.94
C LYS A 62 -9.52 14.00 -3.96
N VAL A 63 -8.23 14.06 -3.61
CA VAL A 63 -7.58 13.05 -2.78
C VAL A 63 -7.71 13.41 -1.31
N THR A 64 -8.25 12.48 -0.53
CA THR A 64 -8.11 12.42 0.93
C THR A 64 -7.14 11.29 1.27
N THR A 65 -6.22 11.52 2.19
CA THR A 65 -5.23 10.55 2.64
C THR A 65 -5.38 10.26 4.12
N VAL A 66 -5.05 9.03 4.54
CA VAL A 66 -4.94 8.64 5.96
C VAL A 66 -3.56 8.04 6.20
N GLU A 67 -2.81 8.59 7.15
CA GLU A 67 -1.50 8.07 7.56
C GLU A 67 -1.32 8.23 9.07
N LYS A 68 -0.58 7.33 9.71
CA LYS A 68 -0.29 7.39 11.16
C LYS A 68 1.17 7.65 11.48
N ASN A 69 2.09 7.40 10.55
CA ASN A 69 3.52 7.56 10.78
C ASN A 69 3.91 9.05 10.64
N GLU A 70 4.31 9.67 11.74
CA GLU A 70 4.62 11.11 11.83
C GLU A 70 5.73 11.55 10.84
N ILE A 71 6.76 10.71 10.63
CA ILE A 71 7.86 11.02 9.70
C ILE A 71 7.34 11.02 8.26
N MET A 72 6.53 10.04 7.89
CA MET A 72 5.91 9.95 6.57
C MET A 72 4.93 11.11 6.34
N ILE A 73 4.11 11.45 7.35
CA ILE A 73 3.22 12.62 7.34
C ILE A 73 4.00 13.90 7.04
N GLN A 74 5.12 14.14 7.73
CA GLN A 74 5.91 15.35 7.49
C GLN A 74 6.45 15.39 6.07
N LYS A 75 6.99 14.26 5.57
CA LYS A 75 7.49 14.15 4.19
C LYS A 75 6.39 14.36 3.15
N ALA A 76 5.19 13.87 3.40
CA ALA A 76 4.03 14.09 2.55
C ALA A 76 3.63 15.56 2.49
N LYS A 77 3.52 16.22 3.65
CA LYS A 77 3.23 17.66 3.76
C LYS A 77 4.28 18.49 3.01
N ASP A 78 5.58 18.19 3.20
CA ASP A 78 6.67 18.90 2.54
C ASP A 78 6.62 18.74 1.01
N ARG A 79 6.35 17.51 0.52
CA ARG A 79 6.19 17.22 -0.91
C ARG A 79 5.03 18.02 -1.50
N TRP A 80 3.84 17.96 -0.89
CA TRP A 80 2.66 18.64 -1.42
C TRP A 80 2.81 20.15 -1.37
N LEU A 81 3.44 20.69 -0.32
CA LEU A 81 3.76 22.12 -0.24
C LEU A 81 4.72 22.55 -1.36
N PHE A 82 5.78 21.77 -1.60
CA PHE A 82 6.74 22.04 -2.67
C PHE A 82 6.11 22.00 -4.06
N GLU A 83 5.20 21.06 -4.29
CA GLU A 83 4.47 20.92 -5.56
C GLU A 83 3.28 21.90 -5.70
N GLY A 84 2.95 22.67 -4.65
CA GLY A 84 1.81 23.58 -4.65
C GLY A 84 0.45 22.88 -4.67
N LEU A 85 0.37 21.67 -4.10
CA LEU A 85 -0.83 20.85 -4.06
C LEU A 85 -1.54 20.96 -2.70
N ASP A 86 -2.85 21.15 -2.73
CA ASP A 86 -3.71 21.09 -1.55
C ASP A 86 -4.38 19.72 -1.47
N ILE A 87 -3.78 18.83 -0.68
CA ILE A 87 -4.25 17.45 -0.48
C ILE A 87 -4.68 17.29 0.98
N LYS A 88 -5.89 16.75 1.16
CA LYS A 88 -6.42 16.53 2.51
C LYS A 88 -5.72 15.34 3.15
N LEU A 89 -5.10 15.57 4.30
CA LEU A 89 -4.49 14.52 5.13
C LEU A 89 -5.20 14.40 6.47
N ILE A 90 -5.45 13.16 6.86
CA ILE A 90 -5.98 12.82 8.17
C ILE A 90 -4.94 11.95 8.89
N GLU A 91 -4.45 12.45 10.02
CA GLU A 91 -3.56 11.69 10.89
C GLU A 91 -4.40 10.65 11.64
N GLY A 92 -4.22 9.36 11.35
CA GLY A 92 -5.11 8.33 11.87
C GLY A 92 -4.75 6.91 11.47
N ASN A 93 -5.32 5.94 12.19
CA ASN A 93 -5.16 4.52 11.89
C ASN A 93 -6.22 4.06 10.88
N VAL A 94 -5.78 3.45 9.78
CA VAL A 94 -6.66 2.91 8.72
C VAL A 94 -7.59 1.81 9.22
N GLU A 95 -7.30 1.19 10.36
CA GLU A 95 -8.19 0.25 11.06
C GLU A 95 -9.45 0.94 11.63
N HIS A 96 -9.47 2.27 11.72
CA HIS A 96 -10.60 3.08 12.17
C HIS A 96 -10.65 4.37 11.35
N LEU A 97 -11.17 4.29 10.12
CA LEU A 97 -11.16 5.42 9.19
C LEU A 97 -12.09 6.53 9.69
N PRO A 98 -11.57 7.75 9.94
CA PRO A 98 -12.36 8.91 10.37
C PRO A 98 -13.09 9.57 9.18
N CYS A 99 -13.72 8.73 8.35
CA CYS A 99 -14.43 9.10 7.14
C CYS A 99 -15.90 8.72 7.25
N LEU A 100 -16.77 9.48 6.60
CA LEU A 100 -18.19 9.17 6.52
C LEU A 100 -18.42 7.93 5.64
N ASN A 101 -19.56 7.24 5.86
CA ASN A 101 -19.98 6.15 5.00
C ASN A 101 -20.24 6.66 3.58
N ASN A 102 -20.10 5.80 2.58
CA ASN A 102 -20.50 6.09 1.18
C ASN A 102 -19.97 7.43 0.64
N SER A 103 -18.70 7.73 0.88
CA SER A 103 -18.08 9.02 0.56
C SER A 103 -17.20 8.97 -0.69
N PHE A 104 -16.52 7.85 -0.95
CA PHE A 104 -15.50 7.78 -2.00
C PHE A 104 -15.92 6.92 -3.19
N GLU A 105 -15.55 7.36 -4.39
CA GLU A 105 -15.74 6.59 -5.63
C GLU A 105 -14.75 5.42 -5.70
N PHE A 106 -13.53 5.64 -5.21
CA PHE A 106 -12.61 4.54 -4.93
C PHE A 106 -11.71 4.78 -3.73
N VAL A 107 -11.24 3.68 -3.16
CA VAL A 107 -10.22 3.63 -2.13
C VAL A 107 -8.98 2.97 -2.74
N LEU A 108 -7.83 3.62 -2.61
CA LEU A 108 -6.53 3.08 -3.02
C LEU A 108 -5.71 2.70 -1.78
N GLY A 109 -5.07 1.53 -1.82
CA GLY A 109 -4.08 1.14 -0.82
C GLY A 109 -2.91 0.40 -1.46
N GLU A 110 -1.69 0.83 -1.18
CA GLU A 110 -0.48 0.23 -1.77
C GLU A 110 0.40 -0.33 -0.64
N SER A 111 0.40 -1.66 -0.49
CA SER A 111 1.14 -2.38 0.57
C SER A 111 0.86 -1.81 1.97
N ILE A 112 -0.41 -1.77 2.34
CA ILE A 112 -0.86 -1.23 3.62
C ILE A 112 -1.68 -2.24 4.41
N ILE A 113 -2.60 -2.96 3.75
CA ILE A 113 -3.53 -3.84 4.44
C ILE A 113 -2.78 -5.02 5.05
N ALA A 114 -1.73 -5.53 4.38
CA ALA A 114 -0.90 -6.62 4.88
C ALA A 114 -0.36 -6.40 6.31
N PHE A 115 -0.11 -5.15 6.69
CA PHE A 115 0.50 -4.71 7.96
C PHE A 115 -0.51 -4.37 9.07
N THR A 116 -1.80 -4.66 8.85
CA THR A 116 -2.91 -4.26 9.74
C THR A 116 -3.80 -5.44 10.13
N ASP A 117 -4.81 -5.17 10.98
CA ASP A 117 -6.01 -6.01 11.05
C ASP A 117 -6.77 -5.98 9.72
N LYS A 118 -6.40 -6.89 8.81
CA LYS A 118 -6.89 -6.97 7.43
C LYS A 118 -8.40 -6.95 7.35
N GLU A 119 -9.10 -7.75 8.17
CA GLU A 119 -10.56 -7.82 8.15
C GLU A 119 -11.18 -6.48 8.52
N ARG A 120 -10.63 -5.81 9.53
CA ARG A 120 -11.12 -4.50 9.96
C ARG A 120 -10.90 -3.43 8.90
N VAL A 121 -9.70 -3.33 8.34
CA VAL A 121 -9.39 -2.34 7.30
C VAL A 121 -10.24 -2.57 6.05
N ILE A 122 -10.38 -3.82 5.60
CA ILE A 122 -11.22 -4.14 4.43
C ILE A 122 -12.70 -3.76 4.71
N SER A 123 -13.21 -4.01 5.91
CA SER A 123 -14.56 -3.61 6.31
C SER A 123 -14.74 -2.09 6.33
N GLU A 124 -13.76 -1.35 6.85
CA GLU A 124 -13.75 0.12 6.84
C GLU A 124 -13.70 0.68 5.41
N CYS A 125 -12.87 0.09 4.53
CA CYS A 125 -12.84 0.43 3.11
C CYS A 125 -14.21 0.21 2.45
N TYR A 126 -14.85 -0.93 2.70
CA TYR A 126 -16.19 -1.20 2.21
C TYR A 126 -17.19 -0.15 2.72
N ARG A 127 -17.14 0.22 4.01
CA ARG A 127 -18.05 1.20 4.61
C ARG A 127 -17.95 2.58 3.94
N VAL A 128 -16.74 3.06 3.69
CA VAL A 128 -16.51 4.43 3.16
C VAL A 128 -16.70 4.54 1.64
N LEU A 129 -16.71 3.43 0.91
CA LEU A 129 -17.00 3.40 -0.52
C LEU A 129 -18.46 3.72 -0.82
N GLN A 130 -18.72 4.50 -1.86
CA GLN A 130 -20.06 4.69 -2.43
C GLN A 130 -20.62 3.38 -3.01
N GLN A 131 -21.92 3.38 -3.34
CA GLN A 131 -22.49 2.31 -4.15
C GLN A 131 -21.74 2.21 -5.48
N ASP A 132 -21.38 0.99 -5.89
CA ASP A 132 -20.58 0.69 -7.09
C ASP A 132 -19.14 1.25 -7.05
N GLY A 133 -18.72 1.75 -5.88
CA GLY A 133 -17.34 2.18 -5.64
C GLY A 133 -16.37 0.99 -5.62
N LYS A 134 -15.08 1.28 -5.84
CA LYS A 134 -14.05 0.25 -5.95
C LYS A 134 -12.98 0.37 -4.87
N LEU A 135 -12.62 -0.74 -4.25
CA LEU A 135 -11.36 -0.86 -3.53
C LEU A 135 -10.30 -1.33 -4.53
N VAL A 136 -9.21 -0.58 -4.65
CA VAL A 136 -8.07 -0.90 -5.52
C VAL A 136 -6.85 -1.05 -4.64
N VAL A 137 -6.26 -2.24 -4.57
CA VAL A 137 -5.12 -2.48 -3.68
C VAL A 137 -4.00 -3.27 -4.35
N ILE A 138 -2.77 -2.91 -4.02
CA ILE A 138 -1.56 -3.66 -4.40
C ILE A 138 -1.02 -4.28 -3.13
N GLU A 139 -1.15 -5.60 -2.97
CA GLU A 139 -0.76 -6.29 -1.74
C GLU A 139 0.24 -7.41 -2.01
N MET A 140 1.12 -7.62 -1.03
CA MET A 140 2.04 -8.76 -1.03
C MET A 140 1.25 -10.06 -0.93
N ILE A 141 1.69 -11.05 -1.69
CA ILE A 141 1.17 -12.41 -1.63
C ILE A 141 2.30 -13.42 -1.46
N ILE A 142 1.97 -14.59 -0.93
CA ILE A 142 2.76 -15.80 -1.07
C ILE A 142 2.06 -16.73 -2.08
N ASP A 143 2.77 -17.19 -3.10
CA ASP A 143 2.17 -17.96 -4.20
C ASP A 143 1.61 -19.31 -3.73
N ARG A 144 2.31 -19.92 -2.78
CA ARG A 144 1.90 -21.13 -2.07
C ARG A 144 2.53 -21.13 -0.69
N HIS A 145 1.86 -21.76 0.28
CA HIS A 145 2.45 -21.91 1.59
C HIS A 145 3.74 -22.72 1.55
N ILE A 146 4.68 -22.32 2.40
CA ILE A 146 5.97 -22.99 2.64
C ILE A 146 6.01 -23.49 4.10
N ASP A 147 7.20 -23.90 4.58
CA ASP A 147 7.33 -24.30 5.96
C ASP A 147 6.88 -23.18 6.90
N LYS A 148 5.97 -23.49 7.82
CA LYS A 148 5.33 -22.50 8.71
C LYS A 148 6.34 -21.62 9.44
N SER A 149 7.46 -22.21 9.88
CA SER A 149 8.53 -21.46 10.56
C SER A 149 9.23 -20.44 9.68
N GLU A 150 9.25 -20.63 8.36
CA GLU A 150 9.77 -19.67 7.40
C GLU A 150 8.78 -18.52 7.19
N GLU A 151 7.50 -18.84 7.01
CA GLU A 151 6.44 -17.83 6.90
C GLU A 151 6.37 -16.94 8.15
N GLU A 152 6.47 -17.54 9.34
CA GLU A 152 6.49 -16.81 10.61
C GLU A 152 7.68 -15.86 10.70
N LYS A 153 8.87 -16.24 10.20
CA LYS A 153 10.04 -15.34 10.14
C LYS A 153 9.82 -14.18 9.19
N ILE A 154 9.27 -14.44 8.00
CA ILE A 154 8.97 -13.40 7.00
C ILE A 154 7.91 -12.45 7.56
N ALA A 155 6.82 -12.98 8.13
CA ALA A 155 5.77 -12.18 8.74
C ALA A 155 6.31 -11.33 9.91
N GLN A 156 7.16 -11.89 10.76
CA GLN A 156 7.78 -11.18 11.87
C GLN A 156 8.68 -10.03 11.40
N LEU A 157 9.50 -10.24 10.36
CA LEU A 157 10.36 -9.20 9.77
C LEU A 157 9.55 -7.97 9.36
N TYR A 158 8.44 -8.20 8.65
CA TYR A 158 7.58 -7.15 8.14
C TYR A 158 6.56 -6.64 9.18
N GLY A 159 6.49 -7.27 10.36
CA GLY A 159 5.47 -6.99 11.38
C GLY A 159 4.05 -7.33 10.93
N MET A 160 3.91 -8.30 10.02
CA MET A 160 2.63 -8.85 9.59
C MET A 160 2.17 -9.96 10.53
N LYS A 161 0.86 -10.16 10.62
CA LYS A 161 0.28 -11.29 11.36
C LYS A 161 0.48 -12.62 10.62
N GLU A 162 0.34 -12.58 9.30
CA GLU A 162 0.37 -13.74 8.41
C GLU A 162 0.59 -13.28 6.97
N LEU A 163 1.16 -14.17 6.17
CA LEU A 163 1.23 -14.08 4.71
C LEU A 163 -0.02 -14.73 4.14
N LEU A 164 -0.58 -14.15 3.08
CA LEU A 164 -1.76 -14.68 2.42
C LEU A 164 -1.46 -15.01 0.98
N THR A 165 -2.03 -16.12 0.52
CA THR A 165 -2.16 -16.45 -0.89
C THR A 165 -3.17 -15.53 -1.58
N GLU A 166 -3.14 -15.49 -2.91
CA GLU A 166 -4.14 -14.75 -3.70
C GLU A 166 -5.57 -15.18 -3.34
N ASN A 167 -5.80 -16.49 -3.18
CA ASN A 167 -7.12 -17.02 -2.85
C ASN A 167 -7.60 -16.58 -1.46
N GLU A 168 -6.71 -16.55 -0.47
CA GLU A 168 -7.06 -16.09 0.88
C GLU A 168 -7.36 -14.59 0.91
N TRP A 169 -6.62 -13.79 0.15
CA TRP A 169 -6.97 -12.38 -0.07
C TRP A 169 -8.38 -12.23 -0.67
N VAL A 170 -8.69 -12.98 -1.73
CA VAL A 170 -10.03 -12.98 -2.36
C VAL A 170 -11.11 -13.35 -1.34
N GLN A 171 -10.88 -14.37 -0.51
CA GLN A 171 -11.81 -14.78 0.54
C GLN A 171 -12.05 -13.68 1.58
N LEU A 172 -11.01 -12.93 1.98
CA LEU A 172 -11.16 -11.79 2.88
C LEU A 172 -12.02 -10.67 2.26
N PHE A 173 -11.81 -10.34 0.99
CA PHE A 173 -12.64 -9.35 0.30
C PHE A 173 -14.09 -9.81 0.19
N GLN A 174 -14.32 -11.08 -0.14
CA GLN A 174 -15.67 -11.65 -0.21
C GLN A 174 -16.38 -11.64 1.16
N LYS A 175 -15.65 -11.97 2.24
CA LYS A 175 -16.16 -11.90 3.62
C LYS A 175 -16.62 -10.50 4.01
N ALA A 176 -16.00 -9.46 3.43
CA ALA A 176 -16.39 -8.07 3.60
C ALA A 176 -17.52 -7.60 2.65
N ASN A 177 -18.14 -8.50 1.90
CA ASN A 177 -19.24 -8.26 0.95
C ASN A 177 -18.85 -7.60 -0.39
N PHE A 178 -17.56 -7.58 -0.76
CA PHE A 178 -17.20 -7.22 -2.13
C PHE A 178 -17.71 -8.29 -3.11
N LYS A 179 -18.48 -7.88 -4.11
CA LYS A 179 -19.24 -8.78 -5.00
C LYS A 179 -18.39 -9.34 -6.13
N ARG A 180 -17.56 -8.48 -6.72
CA ARG A 180 -16.65 -8.82 -7.82
C ARG A 180 -15.23 -8.46 -7.42
N ILE A 181 -14.34 -9.44 -7.48
CA ILE A 181 -12.93 -9.28 -7.24
C ILE A 181 -12.20 -9.64 -8.53
N THR A 182 -11.45 -8.68 -9.06
CA THR A 182 -10.64 -8.86 -10.27
C THR A 182 -9.17 -8.79 -9.89
N ILE A 183 -8.40 -9.79 -10.32
CA ILE A 183 -6.95 -9.78 -10.25
C ILE A 183 -6.46 -9.10 -11.53
N ALA A 184 -6.03 -7.84 -11.41
CA ALA A 184 -5.69 -7.00 -12.57
C ALA A 184 -4.23 -7.16 -13.02
N GLY A 185 -3.42 -7.89 -12.24
CA GLY A 185 -2.02 -8.15 -12.55
C GLY A 185 -1.22 -8.48 -11.30
N GLY A 186 0.10 -8.48 -11.47
CA GLY A 186 1.08 -8.84 -10.46
C GLY A 186 1.94 -10.01 -10.91
N GLY A 187 2.79 -10.47 -10.01
CA GLY A 187 3.76 -11.52 -10.28
C GLY A 187 4.63 -11.77 -9.06
N THR A 188 5.51 -12.74 -9.18
CA THR A 188 6.59 -12.97 -8.22
C THR A 188 7.57 -11.80 -8.23
N ILE A 189 8.37 -11.69 -7.18
CA ILE A 189 9.45 -10.69 -7.12
C ILE A 189 10.40 -10.87 -8.32
N ALA A 190 10.76 -12.11 -8.67
CA ALA A 190 11.66 -12.40 -9.79
C ALA A 190 11.13 -11.89 -11.14
N GLU A 191 9.84 -12.11 -11.42
CA GLU A 191 9.19 -11.59 -12.63
C GLU A 191 9.15 -10.06 -12.63
N THR A 192 8.91 -9.45 -11.47
CA THR A 192 8.84 -7.99 -11.33
C THR A 192 10.20 -7.33 -11.55
N ILE A 193 11.29 -7.93 -11.05
CA ILE A 193 12.66 -7.45 -11.23
C ILE A 193 13.09 -7.49 -12.69
N SER A 194 12.61 -8.48 -13.45
CA SER A 194 12.92 -8.58 -14.87
C SER A 194 12.23 -7.52 -15.73
N GLY A 195 11.20 -6.85 -15.19
CA GLY A 195 10.52 -5.72 -15.81
C GLY A 195 11.23 -4.40 -15.52
N TYR A 196 11.04 -3.40 -16.39
CA TYR A 196 11.53 -2.05 -16.13
C TYR A 196 10.70 -1.42 -14.99
N VAL A 197 11.31 -1.31 -13.80
CA VAL A 197 10.75 -0.62 -12.64
C VAL A 197 11.58 0.64 -12.40
N GLU A 198 10.91 1.79 -12.28
CA GLU A 198 11.56 3.05 -11.92
C GLU A 198 12.20 2.91 -10.54
N GLU A 199 13.47 3.32 -10.41
CA GLU A 199 14.15 3.40 -9.12
C GLU A 199 13.35 4.30 -8.16
N PRO A 200 13.15 3.89 -6.90
CA PRO A 200 12.38 4.69 -5.98
C PRO A 200 13.09 6.02 -5.69
N GLU A 201 12.31 7.07 -5.51
CA GLU A 201 12.81 8.31 -4.91
C GLU A 201 13.16 8.09 -3.44
N TRP A 202 14.18 8.82 -2.98
CA TRP A 202 14.63 8.80 -1.60
C TRP A 202 14.60 10.21 -1.03
N ASN A 203 13.94 10.38 0.11
CA ASN A 203 14.00 11.59 0.92
C ASN A 203 14.55 11.22 2.29
N VAL A 204 15.88 11.06 2.37
CA VAL A 204 16.55 10.47 3.53
C VAL A 204 16.55 11.45 4.70
N SER A 205 16.10 10.98 5.88
CA SER A 205 16.15 11.76 7.11
C SER A 205 17.60 12.11 7.50
N SER A 206 17.79 13.28 8.12
CA SER A 206 19.13 13.76 8.53
C SER A 206 19.84 12.86 9.55
N HIS A 207 19.07 12.09 10.31
CA HIS A 207 19.56 11.06 11.21
C HIS A 207 18.76 9.77 11.00
N ILE A 208 19.46 8.65 10.86
CA ILE A 208 18.88 7.31 10.74
C ILE A 208 19.44 6.46 11.88
N PRO A 209 18.58 5.87 12.73
CA PRO A 209 19.03 4.93 13.74
C PRO A 209 19.73 3.71 13.11
N ASN A 210 20.89 3.32 13.66
CA ASN A 210 21.73 2.25 13.10
C ASN A 210 20.99 0.91 13.01
N GLU A 211 20.06 0.64 13.93
CA GLU A 211 19.29 -0.61 13.95
C GLU A 211 18.40 -0.80 12.71
N LEU A 212 18.10 0.27 11.97
CA LEU A 212 17.28 0.19 10.75
C LEU A 212 18.06 -0.41 9.57
N TYR A 213 19.40 -0.40 9.61
CA TYR A 213 20.22 -1.02 8.58
C TYR A 213 20.03 -2.54 8.55
N GLU A 214 19.89 -3.18 9.72
CA GLU A 214 19.65 -4.62 9.81
C GLU A 214 18.31 -5.00 9.17
N ALA A 215 17.27 -4.18 9.33
CA ALA A 215 15.97 -4.40 8.71
C ALA A 215 16.06 -4.40 7.18
N TRP A 216 16.87 -3.50 6.60
CA TRP A 216 17.12 -3.48 5.16
C TRP A 216 17.86 -4.73 4.68
N VAL A 217 18.93 -5.13 5.35
CA VAL A 217 19.69 -6.34 4.99
C VAL A 217 18.80 -7.59 5.05
N GLN A 218 17.96 -7.71 6.09
CA GLN A 218 17.00 -8.79 6.21
C GLN A 218 15.94 -8.76 5.10
N HIS A 219 15.44 -7.58 4.74
CA HIS A 219 14.52 -7.39 3.62
C HIS A 219 15.14 -7.89 2.30
N GLU A 220 16.36 -7.47 1.97
CA GLU A 220 17.05 -7.90 0.74
C GLU A 220 17.28 -9.42 0.71
N ASN A 221 17.66 -10.01 1.84
CA ASN A 221 17.84 -11.46 1.95
C ASN A 221 16.53 -12.22 1.69
N VAL A 222 15.42 -11.79 2.31
CA VAL A 222 14.10 -12.39 2.08
C VAL A 222 13.68 -12.21 0.62
N ARG A 223 13.86 -11.01 0.08
CA ARG A 223 13.54 -10.68 -1.31
C ARG A 223 14.25 -11.61 -2.28
N LEU A 224 15.55 -11.85 -2.10
CA LEU A 224 16.35 -12.74 -2.95
C LEU A 224 16.02 -14.23 -2.76
N MET A 225 15.93 -14.68 -1.50
CA MET A 225 15.73 -16.09 -1.18
C MET A 225 14.35 -16.60 -1.63
N TYR A 226 13.33 -15.76 -1.44
CA TYR A 226 11.94 -16.13 -1.72
C TYR A 226 11.41 -15.46 -3.00
N GLN A 227 12.28 -14.98 -3.89
CA GLN A 227 11.88 -14.19 -5.06
C GLN A 227 10.91 -14.90 -6.02
N HIS A 228 10.89 -16.23 -6.01
CA HIS A 228 10.02 -17.07 -6.84
C HIS A 228 8.72 -17.53 -6.15
N ILE A 229 8.52 -17.14 -4.89
CA ILE A 229 7.36 -17.55 -4.08
C ILE A 229 6.63 -16.33 -3.52
N LEU A 230 7.38 -15.31 -3.07
CA LEU A 230 6.81 -14.02 -2.71
C LEU A 230 6.56 -13.19 -3.96
N GLY A 231 5.50 -12.42 -3.92
CA GLY A 231 5.10 -11.56 -5.03
C GLY A 231 4.07 -10.54 -4.58
N HIS A 232 3.33 -10.04 -5.56
CA HIS A 232 2.22 -9.15 -5.33
C HIS A 232 1.08 -9.42 -6.30
N ARG A 233 -0.10 -8.92 -5.95
CA ARG A 233 -1.26 -8.84 -6.83
C ARG A 233 -1.92 -7.49 -6.72
N ILE A 234 -2.54 -7.10 -7.83
CA ILE A 234 -3.43 -5.96 -7.90
C ILE A 234 -4.86 -6.49 -7.80
N PHE A 235 -5.55 -6.14 -6.73
CA PHE A 235 -6.94 -6.48 -6.51
C PHE A 235 -7.82 -5.27 -6.80
N ILE A 236 -8.84 -5.45 -7.63
CA ILE A 236 -9.92 -4.48 -7.83
C ILE A 236 -11.20 -5.13 -7.32
N CYS A 237 -11.74 -4.61 -6.23
CA CYS A 237 -12.91 -5.15 -5.54
C CYS A 237 -14.08 -4.18 -5.64
N GLU A 238 -15.25 -4.66 -6.03
CA GLU A 238 -16.44 -3.83 -6.25
C GLU A 238 -17.50 -4.02 -5.16
N LYS A 239 -18.07 -2.91 -4.69
CA LYS A 239 -19.06 -2.87 -3.61
C LYS A 239 -20.49 -3.24 -4.05
#